data_AF-A0A1U7R524-F1
#
_entry.id   AF-A0A1U7R524-F1
#
_cell.length_a   1.000
_cell.length_b   1.000
_cell.length_c   1.000
_cell.angle_alpha   90.00
_cell.angle_beta   90.00
_cell.angle_gamma   90.00
#
_symmetry.space_group_name_H-M   'P 1'
#
loop_
_entity.id
_entity.type
_entity.pdbx_description
1 polymer ?
#
loop_
_entity_poly.entity_id
_entity_poly.type
_entity_poly.pdbx_seq_one_letter_code
_entity_poly.pdbx_strand_id
1 'polypeptide(L)'
;MLVSGLLTGARARAPLRASLLETWRLRGRTASSYSASSEPSKVRALIYGNHGDPAKVIQLKNLELTAVEGSDVHVRMLAAPVNPADINMIQGNYGLLPKLPAVGGNEGVGQVVAVGNSVSGLKPGDWVILTSAGLGTWRTEAVFSEEALIQVPKDIPLQSAATLSVNPCTAYRMLMDFEQLQPGDSVIQNASNSGVGQAVIQIASALRLKTINVVRDRPDIQKLRNKLKDLGADYVLTEEELRMPETKAIFKDLPLPRLALNCVGGKSSTELLRHLAPGGTMVTYGGMAKQPVTASVSLLIFKDVKLRGFWLSQWKNNHSPGE
;
A
#
# COMPACT_ATOMS: atom_id res chain seq x y z
N MET A 1 9.12 27.77 58.91
CA MET A 1 7.64 27.79 59.03
C MET A 1 7.13 26.62 58.18
N LEU A 2 6.80 25.42 58.72
CA LEU A 2 5.58 25.03 59.49
C LEU A 2 4.31 25.46 58.70
N VAL A 3 3.32 24.65 58.28
CA VAL A 3 2.69 23.36 58.71
C VAL A 3 1.81 22.89 57.51
N SER A 4 1.84 21.63 57.05
CA SER A 4 0.88 20.50 57.27
C SER A 4 -0.59 20.71 56.86
N GLY A 5 -1.21 19.63 56.31
CA GLY A 5 -2.65 19.55 56.07
C GLY A 5 -3.12 18.38 55.20
N LEU A 6 -2.86 17.13 55.60
CA LEU A 6 -3.58 15.93 55.14
C LEU A 6 -5.00 15.93 55.73
N LEU A 7 -6.02 15.61 54.93
CA LEU A 7 -7.28 15.08 55.45
C LEU A 7 -7.79 13.93 54.58
N THR A 8 -7.88 12.79 55.25
CA THR A 8 -8.47 11.51 54.86
C THR A 8 -9.99 11.55 54.99
N GLY A 9 -10.70 10.74 54.21
CA GLY A 9 -12.14 10.52 54.37
C GLY A 9 -12.61 9.32 53.55
N ALA A 10 -12.72 8.17 54.20
CA ALA A 10 -13.16 6.91 53.61
C ALA A 10 -14.61 6.57 53.99
N ARG A 11 -15.30 5.91 53.04
CA ARG A 11 -16.43 4.95 53.17
C ARG A 11 -17.80 5.42 53.69
N ALA A 12 -18.82 5.15 52.87
CA ALA A 12 -19.99 4.36 53.27
C ALA A 12 -20.64 3.66 52.06
N ARG A 13 -20.98 2.38 52.22
CA ARG A 13 -21.70 1.50 51.29
C ARG A 13 -23.09 1.18 51.88
N ALA A 14 -23.99 0.77 50.98
CA ALA A 14 -25.21 -0.06 51.18
C ALA A 14 -26.52 0.68 51.56
N PRO A 15 -27.73 0.16 51.24
CA PRO A 15 -28.04 -1.26 50.97
C PRO A 15 -28.93 -1.63 49.76
N LEU A 16 -28.90 -2.94 49.50
CA LEU A 16 -29.78 -3.78 48.67
C LEU A 16 -31.16 -4.01 49.29
N ARG A 17 -32.21 -4.14 48.45
CA ARG A 17 -33.37 -5.06 48.54
C ARG A 17 -33.86 -5.31 47.08
N ALA A 18 -33.86 -6.51 46.49
CA ALA A 18 -34.72 -7.71 46.70
C ALA A 18 -36.23 -7.39 46.62
N SER A 19 -37.11 -8.03 45.85
CA SER A 19 -37.13 -9.26 45.03
C SER A 19 -38.43 -9.31 44.20
N LEU A 20 -38.56 -10.34 43.33
CA LEU A 20 -39.75 -11.05 42.78
C LEU A 20 -39.61 -11.24 41.25
N LEU A 21 -39.16 -12.41 40.74
CA LEU A 21 -39.93 -13.63 40.40
C LEU A 21 -41.20 -13.27 39.58
N GLU A 22 -41.46 -13.78 38.37
CA GLU A 22 -41.27 -15.12 37.81
C GLU A 22 -41.60 -15.06 36.30
N THR A 23 -40.94 -15.86 35.46
CA THR A 23 -41.58 -16.94 34.67
C THR A 23 -40.65 -17.45 33.58
N TRP A 24 -40.34 -18.74 33.71
CA TRP A 24 -39.74 -19.56 32.68
C TRP A 24 -40.76 -19.85 31.58
N ARG A 25 -40.39 -19.61 30.31
CA ARG A 25 -40.91 -20.41 29.19
C ARG A 25 -39.77 -20.79 28.26
N LEU A 26 -39.51 -22.08 28.25
CA LEU A 26 -38.71 -22.82 27.28
C LEU A 26 -39.38 -22.82 25.90
N ARG A 27 -38.54 -23.04 24.88
CA ARG A 27 -38.80 -23.36 23.44
C ARG A 27 -38.79 -22.12 22.52
N GLY A 28 -37.98 -22.04 21.47
CA GLY A 28 -37.13 -23.03 20.83
C GLY A 28 -35.89 -22.40 20.20
N ARG A 29 -34.76 -23.08 20.39
CA ARG A 29 -33.58 -22.96 19.54
C ARG A 29 -33.96 -23.44 18.14
N THR A 30 -33.89 -22.58 17.16
CA THR A 30 -33.51 -22.97 15.80
C THR A 30 -32.16 -22.32 15.52
N ALA A 31 -31.13 -22.80 16.22
CA ALA A 31 -29.80 -22.77 15.66
C ALA A 31 -29.87 -23.71 14.47
N SER A 32 -29.88 -23.14 13.26
CA SER A 32 -29.74 -23.92 12.04
C SER A 32 -28.38 -24.59 12.12
N SER A 33 -28.38 -25.86 12.50
CA SER A 33 -27.26 -26.77 12.32
C SER A 33 -27.00 -26.84 10.83
N TYR A 34 -25.99 -26.13 10.35
CA TYR A 34 -25.42 -26.41 9.04
C TYR A 34 -24.73 -27.77 9.14
N SER A 35 -25.53 -28.80 8.86
CA SER A 35 -25.04 -30.13 8.51
C SER A 35 -24.15 -29.98 7.29
N ALA A 36 -22.95 -30.54 7.39
CA ALA A 36 -21.94 -30.54 6.35
C ALA A 36 -22.50 -31.10 5.02
N SER A 37 -22.63 -30.21 4.03
CA SER A 37 -22.54 -30.60 2.63
C SER A 37 -21.14 -30.23 2.14
N SER A 38 -20.15 -31.03 2.51
CA SER A 38 -18.77 -30.90 2.06
C SER A 38 -18.63 -31.50 0.65
N GLU A 39 -19.02 -30.76 -0.38
CA GLU A 39 -18.06 -30.67 -1.48
C GLU A 39 -17.02 -29.66 -1.03
N PRO A 40 -15.72 -30.03 -0.89
CA PRO A 40 -14.69 -29.04 -0.63
C PRO A 40 -14.79 -28.01 -1.77
N SER A 41 -15.08 -26.74 -1.45
CA SER A 41 -15.00 -25.70 -2.47
C SER A 41 -13.55 -25.74 -2.95
N LYS A 42 -13.35 -26.11 -4.22
CA LYS A 42 -12.01 -26.22 -4.79
C LYS A 42 -11.44 -24.82 -4.87
N VAL A 43 -10.63 -24.44 -3.88
CA VAL A 43 -9.93 -23.17 -3.89
C VAL A 43 -8.97 -23.19 -5.06
N ARG A 44 -9.23 -22.37 -6.06
CA ARG A 44 -8.30 -22.18 -7.18
C ARG A 44 -7.26 -21.13 -6.80
N ALA A 45 -5.99 -21.44 -7.02
CA ALA A 45 -4.87 -20.55 -6.73
C ALA A 45 -3.80 -20.60 -7.83
N LEU A 46 -3.15 -19.47 -8.09
CA LEU A 46 -1.96 -19.37 -8.94
C LEU A 46 -0.72 -19.61 -8.07
N ILE A 47 -0.07 -20.76 -8.26
CA ILE A 47 1.04 -21.25 -7.42
C ILE A 47 2.32 -21.33 -8.25
N TYR A 48 3.46 -20.98 -7.65
CA TYR A 48 4.78 -21.21 -8.22
C TYR A 48 5.63 -22.03 -7.24
N GLY A 49 6.23 -23.11 -7.76
CA GLY A 49 7.08 -24.03 -6.99
C GLY A 49 8.58 -23.74 -7.10
N ASN A 50 8.96 -22.91 -8.06
CA ASN A 50 10.34 -22.47 -8.32
C ASN A 50 10.31 -20.99 -8.69
N HIS A 51 11.39 -20.26 -8.41
CA HIS A 51 11.57 -18.92 -8.95
C HIS A 51 11.87 -18.97 -10.46
N GLY A 52 11.42 -17.96 -11.20
CA GLY A 52 11.72 -17.85 -12.63
C GLY A 52 10.79 -16.91 -13.37
N ASP A 53 10.77 -17.05 -14.70
CA ASP A 53 9.83 -16.34 -15.57
C ASP A 53 8.39 -16.66 -15.16
N PRO A 54 7.59 -15.67 -14.70
CA PRO A 54 6.22 -15.90 -14.22
C PRO A 54 5.34 -16.65 -15.21
N ALA A 55 5.53 -16.43 -16.51
CA ALA A 55 4.77 -17.11 -17.56
C ALA A 55 5.05 -18.63 -17.63
N LYS A 56 6.19 -19.08 -17.10
CA LYS A 56 6.62 -20.48 -17.13
C LYS A 56 6.42 -21.20 -15.79
N VAL A 57 6.56 -20.49 -14.67
CA VAL A 57 6.59 -21.10 -13.34
C VAL A 57 5.24 -21.09 -12.62
N ILE A 58 4.31 -20.21 -13.00
CA ILE A 58 2.98 -20.13 -12.39
C ILE A 58 2.10 -21.24 -12.96
N GLN A 59 1.41 -21.94 -12.06
CA GLN A 59 0.42 -22.96 -12.41
C GLN A 59 -0.89 -22.71 -11.65
N LEU A 60 -2.02 -22.85 -12.33
CA LEU A 60 -3.32 -22.91 -11.67
C LEU A 60 -3.48 -24.26 -10.99
N LYS A 61 -3.67 -24.26 -9.67
CA LYS A 61 -3.89 -25.47 -8.88
C LYS A 61 -5.16 -25.35 -8.04
N ASN A 62 -5.76 -26.49 -7.74
CA ASN A 62 -6.80 -26.60 -6.72
C ASN A 62 -6.12 -26.86 -5.37
N LEU A 63 -6.60 -26.17 -4.34
CA LEU A 63 -6.21 -26.30 -2.95
C LEU A 63 -7.44 -26.69 -2.13
N GLU A 64 -7.18 -27.29 -0.99
CA GLU A 64 -8.19 -27.46 0.05
C GLU A 64 -8.20 -26.20 0.92
N LEU A 65 -9.41 -25.72 1.24
CA LEU A 65 -9.57 -24.63 2.18
C LEU A 65 -9.24 -25.13 3.59
N THR A 66 -8.36 -24.43 4.28
CA THR A 66 -8.05 -24.71 5.69
C THR A 66 -9.29 -24.50 6.57
N ALA A 67 -9.39 -25.24 7.67
CA ALA A 67 -10.44 -24.99 8.66
C ALA A 67 -10.31 -23.57 9.26
N VAL A 68 -11.45 -22.99 9.64
CA VAL A 68 -11.51 -21.65 10.26
C VAL A 68 -11.67 -21.85 11.76
N GLU A 69 -10.63 -21.55 12.54
CA GLU A 69 -10.61 -21.77 13.99
C GLU A 69 -10.06 -20.55 14.74
N GLY A 70 -10.35 -20.44 16.04
CA GLY A 70 -9.77 -19.39 16.88
C GLY A 70 -9.93 -17.97 16.31
N SER A 71 -8.80 -17.32 16.00
CA SER A 71 -8.73 -15.97 15.45
C SER A 71 -8.61 -15.91 13.92
N ASP A 72 -8.95 -17.00 13.23
CA ASP A 72 -8.91 -17.08 11.78
C ASP A 72 -10.15 -16.46 11.12
N VAL A 73 -9.94 -15.95 9.91
CA VAL A 73 -10.96 -15.32 9.07
C VAL A 73 -10.91 -15.94 7.69
N HIS A 74 -12.04 -16.50 7.26
CA HIS A 74 -12.20 -16.98 5.88
C HIS A 74 -12.60 -15.83 4.98
N VAL A 75 -11.78 -15.59 3.98
CA VAL A 75 -11.90 -14.49 3.03
C VAL A 75 -12.08 -15.05 1.62
N ARG A 76 -13.10 -14.58 0.92
CA ARG A 76 -13.26 -14.75 -0.53
C ARG A 76 -12.64 -13.56 -1.24
N MET A 77 -11.61 -13.78 -2.04
CA MET A 77 -10.96 -12.72 -2.80
C MET A 77 -11.90 -12.21 -3.89
N LEU A 78 -12.04 -10.89 -3.99
CA LEU A 78 -12.89 -10.23 -4.99
C LEU A 78 -12.07 -9.80 -6.20
N ALA A 79 -10.91 -9.19 -5.95
CA ALA A 79 -9.98 -8.73 -6.96
C ALA A 79 -8.57 -8.61 -6.40
N ALA A 80 -7.57 -8.92 -7.22
CA ALA A 80 -6.15 -8.79 -6.90
C ALA A 80 -5.40 -8.27 -8.14
N PRO A 81 -4.68 -7.14 -8.05
CA PRO A 81 -3.90 -6.60 -9.16
C PRO A 81 -2.62 -7.42 -9.40
N VAL A 82 -1.97 -7.10 -10.52
CA VAL A 82 -0.61 -7.55 -10.84
C VAL A 82 0.33 -6.35 -10.79
N ASN A 83 1.21 -6.33 -9.80
CA ASN A 83 2.20 -5.28 -9.59
C ASN A 83 3.62 -5.75 -9.94
N PRO A 84 4.56 -4.83 -10.24
CA PRO A 84 5.96 -5.18 -10.49
C PRO A 84 6.62 -5.96 -9.33
N ALA A 85 6.22 -5.71 -8.08
CA ALA A 85 6.72 -6.45 -6.92
C ALA A 85 6.33 -7.93 -6.97
N ASP A 86 5.12 -8.27 -7.43
CA ASP A 86 4.68 -9.66 -7.59
C ASP A 86 5.55 -10.38 -8.60
N ILE A 87 5.81 -9.74 -9.74
CA ILE A 87 6.68 -10.25 -10.80
C ILE A 87 8.10 -10.47 -10.28
N ASN A 88 8.68 -9.49 -9.57
CA ASN A 88 10.03 -9.60 -9.04
C ASN A 88 10.15 -10.69 -7.96
N MET A 89 9.13 -10.86 -7.11
CA MET A 89 9.07 -11.90 -6.09
C MET A 89 9.03 -13.30 -6.72
N ILE A 90 8.22 -13.49 -7.76
CA ILE A 90 8.15 -14.75 -8.51
C ILE A 90 9.47 -15.03 -9.23
N GLN A 91 10.14 -14.00 -9.76
CA GLN A 91 11.47 -14.11 -10.36
C GLN A 91 12.61 -14.38 -9.36
N GLY A 92 12.38 -14.24 -8.06
CA GLY A 92 13.41 -14.39 -7.03
C GLY A 92 14.29 -13.15 -6.81
N ASN A 93 13.90 -11.99 -7.37
CA ASN A 93 14.67 -10.75 -7.37
C ASN A 93 14.05 -9.67 -6.47
N TYR A 94 13.52 -10.06 -5.31
CA TYR A 94 12.82 -9.15 -4.39
C TYR A 94 13.31 -9.34 -2.95
N GLY A 95 13.24 -8.27 -2.14
CA GLY A 95 13.76 -8.27 -0.76
C GLY A 95 12.99 -9.18 0.21
N LEU A 96 11.80 -9.62 -0.17
CA LEU A 96 11.00 -10.60 0.56
C LEU A 96 10.65 -11.75 -0.39
N LEU A 97 11.02 -12.98 -0.03
CA LEU A 97 10.70 -14.18 -0.81
C LEU A 97 9.94 -15.18 0.08
N PRO A 98 8.65 -15.44 -0.19
CA PRO A 98 7.90 -16.48 0.51
C PRO A 98 8.52 -17.87 0.32
N LYS A 99 8.32 -18.77 1.29
CA LYS A 99 8.74 -20.18 1.16
C LYS A 99 7.97 -20.84 0.02
N LEU A 100 8.67 -21.58 -0.83
CA LEU A 100 8.08 -22.30 -1.95
C LEU A 100 7.56 -23.68 -1.49
N PRO A 101 6.45 -24.19 -2.08
CA PRO A 101 5.61 -23.54 -3.08
C PRO A 101 4.79 -22.38 -2.48
N ALA A 102 4.61 -21.30 -3.26
CA ALA A 102 3.92 -20.10 -2.81
C ALA A 102 2.78 -19.70 -3.76
N VAL A 103 1.76 -19.03 -3.22
CA VAL A 103 0.68 -18.39 -3.99
C VAL A 103 1.15 -17.01 -4.44
N GLY A 104 0.93 -16.67 -5.71
CA GLY A 104 1.28 -15.35 -6.26
C GLY A 104 0.41 -14.20 -5.73
N GLY A 105 0.90 -12.97 -5.91
CA GLY A 105 0.17 -11.75 -5.57
C GLY A 105 0.35 -11.27 -4.13
N ASN A 106 0.53 -9.97 -3.96
CA ASN A 106 0.76 -9.31 -2.66
C ASN A 106 -0.30 -8.26 -2.29
N GLU A 107 -1.19 -7.94 -3.22
CA GLU A 107 -2.23 -6.92 -3.04
C GLU A 107 -3.58 -7.50 -3.50
N GLY A 108 -4.66 -7.02 -2.89
CA GLY A 108 -6.02 -7.38 -3.27
C GLY A 108 -7.01 -6.99 -2.19
N VAL A 109 -8.29 -7.09 -2.57
CA VAL A 109 -9.43 -6.94 -1.67
C VAL A 109 -10.23 -8.23 -1.66
N GLY A 110 -10.63 -8.64 -0.46
CA GLY A 110 -11.49 -9.79 -0.23
C GLY A 110 -12.70 -9.42 0.61
N GLN A 111 -13.68 -10.31 0.63
CA GLN A 111 -14.84 -10.22 1.50
C GLN A 111 -14.78 -11.32 2.54
N VAL A 112 -15.02 -10.98 3.80
CA VAL A 112 -15.14 -11.94 4.89
C VAL A 112 -16.38 -12.82 4.67
N VAL A 113 -16.19 -14.14 4.66
CA VAL A 113 -17.24 -15.15 4.50
C VAL A 113 -17.63 -15.72 5.85
N ALA A 114 -16.64 -16.12 6.65
CA ALA A 114 -16.81 -16.66 7.99
C ALA A 114 -15.66 -16.21 8.90
N VAL A 115 -15.90 -16.27 10.21
CA VAL A 115 -14.92 -15.89 11.24
C VAL A 115 -14.84 -16.98 12.31
N GLY A 116 -13.66 -17.19 12.86
CA GLY A 116 -13.43 -18.05 14.00
C GLY A 116 -14.05 -17.48 15.28
N ASN A 117 -14.18 -18.33 16.31
CA ASN A 117 -14.91 -18.00 17.54
C ASN A 117 -14.24 -16.92 18.40
N SER A 118 -12.95 -16.63 18.18
CA SER A 118 -12.18 -15.61 18.91
C SER A 118 -12.05 -14.28 18.16
N VAL A 119 -12.55 -14.20 16.93
CA VAL A 119 -12.52 -12.97 16.11
C VAL A 119 -13.53 -11.96 16.64
N SER A 120 -13.14 -10.70 16.75
CA SER A 120 -14.01 -9.66 17.32
C SER A 120 -14.09 -8.36 16.52
N GLY A 121 -13.09 -8.06 15.68
CA GLY A 121 -13.00 -6.86 14.86
C GLY A 121 -13.57 -7.01 13.45
N LEU A 122 -13.87 -8.23 13.00
CA LEU A 122 -14.39 -8.52 11.67
C LEU A 122 -15.66 -9.39 11.72
N LYS A 123 -16.53 -9.23 10.72
CA LYS A 123 -17.74 -10.05 10.55
C LYS A 123 -18.00 -10.37 9.07
N PRO A 124 -18.80 -11.42 8.78
CA PRO A 124 -19.21 -11.73 7.42
C PRO A 124 -19.77 -10.52 6.67
N GLY A 125 -19.33 -10.37 5.41
CA GLY A 125 -19.71 -9.28 4.51
C GLY A 125 -18.78 -8.06 4.55
N ASP A 126 -17.88 -7.95 5.51
CA ASP A 126 -16.86 -6.88 5.55
C ASP A 126 -15.85 -7.04 4.39
N TRP A 127 -15.40 -5.92 3.84
CA TRP A 127 -14.30 -5.90 2.88
C TRP A 127 -12.98 -5.71 3.62
N VAL A 128 -11.97 -6.48 3.21
CA VAL A 128 -10.66 -6.50 3.85
C VAL A 128 -9.54 -6.47 2.82
N ILE A 129 -8.43 -5.85 3.19
CA ILE A 129 -7.13 -5.91 2.49
C ILE A 129 -6.10 -6.52 3.42
N LEU A 130 -4.97 -6.96 2.86
CA LEU A 130 -3.90 -7.60 3.62
C LEU A 130 -2.95 -6.56 4.22
N THR A 131 -2.51 -6.78 5.46
CA THR A 131 -1.55 -5.91 6.17
C THR A 131 -0.14 -6.04 5.60
N SER A 132 0.27 -7.26 5.24
CA SER A 132 1.64 -7.58 4.85
C SER A 132 1.73 -8.22 3.46
N ALA A 133 2.91 -8.12 2.86
CA ALA A 133 3.24 -8.84 1.62
C ALA A 133 3.58 -10.30 1.93
N GLY A 134 3.56 -11.15 0.90
CA GLY A 134 3.94 -12.56 0.98
C GLY A 134 2.81 -13.51 1.38
N LEU A 135 1.60 -12.99 1.61
CA LEU A 135 0.45 -13.79 2.00
C LEU A 135 -0.21 -14.51 0.81
N GLY A 136 -0.05 -14.04 -0.42
CA GLY A 136 -0.61 -14.66 -1.62
C GLY A 136 -2.06 -14.29 -1.87
N THR A 137 -2.34 -13.47 -2.88
CA THR A 137 -3.70 -12.95 -3.16
C THR A 137 -4.31 -13.47 -4.45
N TRP A 138 -3.53 -14.10 -5.33
CA TRP A 138 -4.01 -14.66 -6.60
C TRP A 138 -4.65 -16.04 -6.40
N ARG A 139 -5.75 -16.06 -5.63
CA ARG A 139 -6.57 -17.22 -5.34
C ARG A 139 -8.01 -16.80 -5.12
N THR A 140 -8.91 -17.76 -5.18
CA THR A 140 -10.36 -17.53 -5.01
C THR A 140 -10.75 -17.27 -3.57
N GLU A 141 -10.17 -18.02 -2.63
CA GLU A 141 -10.49 -17.95 -1.20
C GLU A 141 -9.24 -18.29 -0.38
N ALA A 142 -9.19 -17.84 0.87
CA ALA A 142 -8.14 -18.19 1.82
C ALA A 142 -8.62 -18.01 3.27
N VAL A 143 -7.89 -18.62 4.19
CA VAL A 143 -8.02 -18.36 5.62
C VAL A 143 -6.79 -17.57 6.07
N PHE A 144 -7.01 -16.48 6.80
CA PHE A 144 -5.97 -15.62 7.34
C PHE A 144 -6.22 -15.35 8.83
N SER A 145 -5.17 -15.12 9.61
CA SER A 145 -5.31 -14.54 10.95
C SER A 145 -6.00 -13.17 10.87
N GLU A 146 -6.86 -12.84 11.83
CA GLU A 146 -7.52 -11.53 11.94
C GLU A 146 -6.51 -10.36 11.87
N GLU A 147 -5.33 -10.52 12.50
CA GLU A 147 -4.27 -9.50 12.53
C GLU A 147 -3.62 -9.25 11.15
N ALA A 148 -3.80 -10.17 10.20
CA ALA A 148 -3.29 -10.06 8.84
C ALA A 148 -4.20 -9.22 7.93
N LEU A 149 -5.33 -8.74 8.46
CA LEU A 149 -6.39 -8.09 7.70
C LEU A 149 -6.68 -6.69 8.24
N ILE A 150 -6.96 -5.76 7.32
CA ILE A 150 -7.50 -4.44 7.62
C ILE A 150 -8.85 -4.30 6.95
N GLN A 151 -9.88 -3.95 7.72
CA GLN A 151 -11.18 -3.60 7.17
C GLN A 151 -11.06 -2.33 6.33
N VAL A 152 -11.67 -2.35 5.14
CA VAL A 152 -11.77 -1.17 4.26
C VAL A 152 -13.23 -0.83 3.99
N PRO A 153 -13.53 0.45 3.66
CA PRO A 153 -14.85 0.83 3.21
C PRO A 153 -15.29 0.00 2.00
N LYS A 154 -16.57 -0.37 1.98
CA LYS A 154 -17.19 -1.16 0.89
C LYS A 154 -18.08 -0.32 -0.03
N ASP A 155 -18.14 0.98 0.21
CA ASP A 155 -18.84 2.01 -0.56
C ASP A 155 -17.94 2.69 -1.61
N ILE A 156 -16.72 2.18 -1.80
CA ILE A 156 -15.78 2.60 -2.86
C ILE A 156 -15.81 1.63 -4.04
N PRO A 157 -15.40 2.07 -5.24
CA PRO A 157 -15.29 1.17 -6.39
C PRO A 157 -14.37 -0.02 -6.09
N LEU A 158 -14.76 -1.22 -6.53
CA LEU A 158 -13.99 -2.45 -6.31
C LEU A 158 -12.55 -2.32 -6.81
N GLN A 159 -12.35 -1.67 -7.95
CA GLN A 159 -11.02 -1.42 -8.51
C GLN A 159 -10.15 -0.57 -7.56
N SER A 160 -10.73 0.46 -6.93
CA SER A 160 -10.03 1.30 -5.96
C SER A 160 -9.63 0.49 -4.74
N ALA A 161 -10.56 -0.30 -4.18
CA ALA A 161 -10.28 -1.16 -3.03
C ALA A 161 -9.16 -2.17 -3.33
N ALA A 162 -9.17 -2.77 -4.53
CA ALA A 162 -8.18 -3.75 -4.94
C ALA A 162 -6.75 -3.19 -5.10
N THR A 163 -6.60 -1.88 -5.29
CA THR A 163 -5.30 -1.22 -5.51
C THR A 163 -4.93 -0.20 -4.42
N LEU A 164 -5.65 -0.23 -3.29
CA LEU A 164 -5.54 0.78 -2.24
C LEU A 164 -4.26 0.63 -1.40
N SER A 165 -3.78 -0.59 -1.19
CA SER A 165 -2.85 -0.89 -0.10
C SER A 165 -1.37 -0.78 -0.48
N VAL A 166 -1.06 -0.61 -1.77
CA VAL A 166 0.30 -0.50 -2.30
C VAL A 166 0.56 0.84 -2.97
N ASN A 167 -0.06 1.11 -4.11
CA ASN A 167 0.34 2.24 -4.96
C ASN A 167 0.07 3.62 -4.31
N PRO A 168 -1.16 3.95 -3.85
CA PRO A 168 -1.41 5.24 -3.22
C PRO A 168 -0.77 5.35 -1.83
N CYS A 169 -0.65 4.25 -1.07
CA CYS A 169 0.12 4.25 0.17
C CYS A 169 1.60 4.60 -0.08
N THR A 170 2.22 4.01 -1.10
CA THR A 170 3.62 4.32 -1.48
C THR A 170 3.78 5.80 -1.84
N ALA A 171 2.88 6.32 -2.69
CA ALA A 171 2.88 7.73 -3.07
C ALA A 171 2.73 8.66 -1.86
N TYR A 172 1.75 8.39 -0.99
CA TYR A 172 1.51 9.20 0.20
C TYR A 172 2.74 9.22 1.13
N ARG A 173 3.31 8.06 1.45
CA ARG A 173 4.47 7.97 2.35
C ARG A 173 5.66 8.74 1.81
N MET A 174 5.97 8.61 0.52
CA MET A 174 7.08 9.35 -0.08
C MET A 174 6.89 10.87 -0.04
N LEU A 175 5.65 11.35 -0.23
CA LEU A 175 5.33 12.77 -0.17
C LEU A 175 5.41 13.35 1.26
N MET A 176 5.17 12.53 2.28
CA MET A 176 5.03 12.99 3.66
C MET A 176 6.27 12.77 4.53
N ASP A 177 7.09 11.76 4.23
CA ASP A 177 8.05 11.23 5.20
C ASP A 177 9.51 11.70 4.95
N PHE A 178 9.79 12.35 3.81
CA PHE A 178 11.17 12.66 3.40
C PHE A 178 11.53 14.14 3.40
N GLU A 179 10.60 15.01 3.02
CA GLU A 179 10.77 16.46 3.01
C GLU A 179 9.52 17.11 3.60
N GLN A 180 9.69 18.19 4.36
CA GLN A 180 8.57 19.02 4.79
C GLN A 180 8.16 19.93 3.64
N LEU A 181 7.10 19.52 2.94
CA LEU A 181 6.53 20.24 1.80
C LEU A 181 5.32 21.07 2.23
N GLN A 182 5.22 22.28 1.69
CA GLN A 182 4.11 23.20 1.91
C GLN A 182 3.34 23.47 0.61
N PRO A 183 2.06 23.89 0.67
CA PRO A 183 1.33 24.34 -0.51
C PRO A 183 2.15 25.32 -1.36
N GLY A 184 2.27 25.05 -2.66
CA GLY A 184 3.10 25.81 -3.60
C GLY A 184 4.50 25.25 -3.83
N ASP A 185 5.04 24.42 -2.93
CA ASP A 185 6.30 23.70 -3.15
C ASP A 185 6.17 22.72 -4.32
N SER A 186 7.29 22.42 -4.97
CA SER A 186 7.32 21.53 -6.13
C SER A 186 7.96 20.17 -5.84
N VAL A 187 7.45 19.16 -6.55
CA VAL A 187 7.94 17.78 -6.56
C VAL A 187 8.15 17.35 -8.00
N ILE A 188 9.26 16.69 -8.28
CA ILE A 188 9.54 16.08 -9.59
C ILE A 188 9.49 14.55 -9.49
N GLN A 189 8.93 13.88 -10.50
CA GLN A 189 8.94 12.41 -10.54
C GLN A 189 9.16 11.88 -11.95
N ASN A 190 9.72 10.67 -12.06
CA ASN A 190 9.70 9.88 -13.28
C ASN A 190 8.72 8.70 -13.17
N ALA A 191 8.52 8.00 -14.29
CA ALA A 191 7.50 6.95 -14.40
C ALA A 191 6.08 7.44 -14.03
N SER A 192 5.75 8.68 -14.38
CA SER A 192 4.53 9.38 -13.91
C SER A 192 3.20 8.76 -14.38
N ASN A 193 3.23 7.94 -15.43
CA ASN A 193 2.05 7.17 -15.87
C ASN A 193 1.91 5.79 -15.17
N SER A 194 2.79 5.45 -14.22
CA SER A 194 2.64 4.24 -13.39
C SER A 194 1.50 4.40 -12.38
N GLY A 195 1.13 3.31 -11.69
CA GLY A 195 0.13 3.36 -10.61
C GLY A 195 0.53 4.30 -9.48
N VAL A 196 1.78 4.20 -9.01
CA VAL A 196 2.34 5.13 -8.01
C VAL A 196 2.40 6.55 -8.57
N GLY A 197 2.86 6.74 -9.81
CA GLY A 197 3.00 8.07 -10.40
C GLY A 197 1.69 8.83 -10.56
N GLN A 198 0.62 8.13 -10.97
CA GLN A 198 -0.73 8.70 -11.02
C GLN A 198 -1.29 9.00 -9.63
N ALA A 199 -0.96 8.20 -8.61
CA ALA A 199 -1.33 8.49 -7.24
C ALA A 199 -0.56 9.70 -6.66
N VAL A 200 0.74 9.83 -6.98
CA VAL A 200 1.54 11.01 -6.62
C VAL A 200 0.89 12.27 -7.18
N ILE A 201 0.50 12.28 -8.46
CA ILE A 201 -0.15 13.45 -9.08
C ILE A 201 -1.39 13.88 -8.30
N GLN A 202 -2.30 12.94 -8.04
CA GLN A 202 -3.58 13.23 -7.37
C GLN A 202 -3.38 13.67 -5.92
N ILE A 203 -2.51 12.99 -5.17
CA ILE A 203 -2.24 13.31 -3.76
C ILE A 203 -1.52 14.66 -3.66
N ALA A 204 -0.52 14.91 -4.51
CA ALA A 204 0.20 16.19 -4.55
C ALA A 204 -0.76 17.35 -4.90
N SER A 205 -1.66 17.14 -5.86
CA SER A 205 -2.69 18.12 -6.21
C SER A 205 -3.61 18.43 -5.02
N ALA A 206 -4.07 17.40 -4.29
CA ALA A 206 -4.87 17.57 -3.07
C ALA A 206 -4.11 18.31 -1.95
N LEU A 207 -2.79 18.11 -1.86
CA LEU A 207 -1.88 18.83 -0.95
C LEU A 207 -1.49 20.23 -1.46
N ARG A 208 -1.98 20.64 -2.64
CA ARG A 208 -1.65 21.90 -3.32
C ARG A 208 -0.16 22.06 -3.62
N LEU A 209 0.52 20.95 -3.85
CA LEU A 209 1.90 20.91 -4.34
C LEU A 209 1.91 21.01 -5.87
N LYS A 210 3.02 21.51 -6.41
CA LYS A 210 3.26 21.60 -7.85
C LYS A 210 4.02 20.39 -8.36
N THR A 211 3.58 19.78 -9.44
CA THR A 211 4.16 18.53 -9.95
C THR A 211 4.83 18.68 -11.31
N ILE A 212 6.09 18.24 -11.40
CA ILE A 212 6.81 18.02 -12.65
C ILE A 212 6.85 16.51 -12.93
N ASN A 213 6.11 16.08 -13.95
CA ASN A 213 5.80 14.68 -14.20
C ASN A 213 6.51 14.19 -15.46
N VAL A 214 7.62 13.48 -15.27
CA VAL A 214 8.44 12.94 -16.36
C VAL A 214 7.88 11.60 -16.81
N VAL A 215 7.70 11.45 -18.11
CA VAL A 215 7.23 10.22 -18.77
C VAL A 215 8.21 9.80 -19.86
N ARG A 216 8.18 8.52 -20.24
CA ARG A 216 8.96 8.03 -21.37
C ARG A 216 8.47 8.65 -22.68
N ASP A 217 9.40 8.94 -23.57
CA ASP A 217 9.11 9.32 -24.95
C ASP A 217 8.24 8.24 -25.62
N ARG A 218 7.24 8.69 -26.37
CA ARG A 218 6.29 7.80 -27.03
C ARG A 218 5.48 8.52 -28.12
N PRO A 219 4.96 7.76 -29.10
CA PRO A 219 3.90 8.25 -29.97
C PRO A 219 2.69 8.74 -29.15
N ASP A 220 1.96 9.72 -29.67
CA ASP A 220 0.76 10.30 -29.05
C ASP A 220 0.97 10.87 -27.64
N ILE A 221 2.15 11.45 -27.38
CA ILE A 221 2.47 12.07 -26.08
C ILE A 221 1.39 13.04 -25.59
N GLN A 222 0.73 13.77 -26.50
CA GLN A 222 -0.31 14.73 -26.12
C GLN A 222 -1.53 14.08 -25.46
N LYS A 223 -1.93 12.88 -25.90
CA LYS A 223 -3.02 12.13 -25.28
C LYS A 223 -2.68 11.77 -23.83
N LEU A 224 -1.43 11.34 -23.59
CA LEU A 224 -0.96 11.05 -22.24
C LEU A 224 -0.88 12.32 -21.39
N ARG A 225 -0.40 13.43 -21.94
CA ARG A 225 -0.37 14.72 -21.23
C ARG A 225 -1.76 15.13 -20.77
N ASN A 226 -2.74 15.09 -21.65
CA ASN A 226 -4.13 15.43 -21.31
C ASN A 226 -4.63 14.53 -20.17
N LYS A 227 -4.46 13.21 -20.29
CA LYS A 227 -4.84 12.26 -19.23
C LYS A 227 -4.20 12.60 -17.88
N LEU A 228 -2.89 12.91 -17.83
CA LEU A 228 -2.22 13.21 -16.56
C LEU A 228 -2.62 14.58 -16.01
N LYS A 229 -2.90 15.56 -16.88
CA LYS A 229 -3.44 16.87 -16.48
C LYS A 229 -4.85 16.75 -15.90
N ASP A 230 -5.68 15.86 -16.44
CA ASP A 230 -7.03 15.57 -15.89
C ASP A 230 -6.95 14.97 -14.47
N LEU A 231 -5.82 14.35 -14.12
CA LEU A 231 -5.54 13.88 -12.75
C LEU A 231 -4.97 14.97 -11.82
N GLY A 232 -4.67 16.16 -12.33
CA GLY A 232 -4.12 17.28 -11.56
C GLY A 232 -2.63 17.57 -11.78
N ALA A 233 -2.00 17.01 -12.81
CA ALA A 233 -0.58 17.29 -13.12
C ALA A 233 -0.39 18.74 -13.62
N ASP A 234 0.61 19.47 -13.10
CA ASP A 234 0.94 20.82 -13.58
C ASP A 234 1.77 20.77 -14.86
N TYR A 235 2.92 20.06 -14.81
CA TYR A 235 3.83 19.91 -15.94
C TYR A 235 4.01 18.43 -16.27
N VAL A 236 3.96 18.10 -17.56
CA VAL A 236 4.18 16.74 -18.07
C VAL A 236 5.20 16.80 -19.20
N LEU A 237 6.40 16.28 -18.91
CA LEU A 237 7.56 16.33 -19.80
C LEU A 237 7.98 14.93 -20.21
N THR A 238 8.53 14.77 -21.41
CA THR A 238 9.25 13.54 -21.73
C THR A 238 10.64 13.52 -21.09
N GLU A 239 11.28 12.35 -21.08
CA GLU A 239 12.67 12.19 -20.68
C GLU A 239 13.60 13.07 -21.54
N GLU A 240 13.35 13.17 -22.85
CA GLU A 240 14.10 14.05 -23.75
C GLU A 240 13.91 15.53 -23.42
N GLU A 241 12.66 15.98 -23.27
CA GLU A 241 12.33 17.37 -22.93
C GLU A 241 12.94 17.81 -21.60
N LEU A 242 12.97 16.94 -20.58
CA LEU A 242 13.61 17.24 -19.29
C LEU A 242 15.08 17.65 -19.44
N ARG A 243 15.78 17.16 -20.47
CA ARG A 243 17.20 17.46 -20.73
C ARG A 243 17.40 18.74 -21.54
N MET A 244 16.34 19.26 -22.13
CA MET A 244 16.40 20.43 -22.99
C MET A 244 16.60 21.71 -22.15
N PRO A 245 17.46 22.65 -22.58
CA PRO A 245 17.68 23.92 -21.87
C PRO A 245 16.40 24.70 -21.57
N GLU A 246 15.39 24.57 -22.42
CA GLU A 246 14.07 25.20 -22.34
C GLU A 246 13.31 24.81 -21.07
N THR A 247 13.54 23.61 -20.53
CA THR A 247 12.94 23.15 -19.27
C THR A 247 13.34 24.05 -18.10
N LYS A 248 14.48 24.75 -18.18
CA LYS A 248 14.87 25.75 -17.17
C LYS A 248 13.88 26.91 -17.06
N ALA A 249 13.10 27.19 -18.11
CA ALA A 249 12.09 28.24 -18.08
C ALA A 249 10.95 27.91 -17.08
N ILE A 250 10.66 26.63 -16.83
CA ILE A 250 9.65 26.21 -15.85
C ILE A 250 10.02 26.74 -14.45
N PHE A 251 11.31 26.71 -14.10
CA PHE A 251 11.81 27.11 -12.79
C PHE A 251 11.99 28.63 -12.62
N LYS A 252 11.53 29.44 -13.59
CA LYS A 252 11.45 30.90 -13.40
C LYS A 252 10.26 31.28 -12.51
N ASP A 253 9.14 30.60 -12.70
CA ASP A 253 7.88 30.84 -12.00
C ASP A 253 7.56 29.77 -10.95
N LEU A 254 8.37 28.71 -10.89
CA LEU A 254 8.21 27.57 -9.99
C LEU A 254 9.48 27.36 -9.15
N PRO A 255 9.38 27.21 -7.81
CA PRO A 255 10.55 26.85 -7.01
C PRO A 255 11.15 25.53 -7.49
N LEU A 256 12.47 25.39 -7.39
CA LEU A 256 13.13 24.11 -7.65
C LEU A 256 12.58 23.04 -6.68
N PRO A 257 12.35 21.81 -7.16
CA PRO A 257 11.79 20.76 -6.32
C PRO A 257 12.73 20.38 -5.20
N ARG A 258 12.17 20.28 -3.99
CA ARG A 258 12.89 19.75 -2.83
C ARG A 258 12.83 18.22 -2.76
N LEU A 259 11.85 17.62 -3.44
CA LEU A 259 11.65 16.18 -3.47
C LEU A 259 11.62 15.68 -4.92
N ALA A 260 12.39 14.61 -5.19
CA ALA A 260 12.38 13.87 -6.44
C ALA A 260 11.96 12.41 -6.19
N LEU A 261 11.02 11.87 -6.96
CA LEU A 261 10.57 10.48 -6.84
C LEU A 261 11.02 9.66 -8.05
N ASN A 262 11.87 8.67 -7.81
CA ASN A 262 12.52 7.86 -8.83
C ASN A 262 12.04 6.39 -8.80
N CYS A 263 11.70 5.88 -9.99
CA CYS A 263 11.36 4.47 -10.21
C CYS A 263 12.05 3.89 -11.46
N VAL A 264 12.99 4.61 -12.07
CA VAL A 264 13.62 4.21 -13.34
C VAL A 264 15.07 3.81 -13.12
N GLY A 265 15.88 4.66 -12.48
CA GLY A 265 17.33 4.48 -12.39
C GLY A 265 18.10 5.04 -13.60
N GLY A 266 19.40 4.76 -13.67
CA GLY A 266 20.28 5.18 -14.76
C GLY A 266 20.25 6.69 -15.04
N LYS A 267 20.42 7.06 -16.31
CA LYS A 267 20.46 8.47 -16.74
C LYS A 267 19.20 9.26 -16.35
N SER A 268 18.00 8.63 -16.38
CA SER A 268 16.75 9.28 -15.95
C SER A 268 16.85 9.77 -14.50
N SER A 269 17.36 8.94 -13.58
CA SER A 269 17.56 9.34 -12.18
C SER A 269 18.58 10.47 -12.01
N THR A 270 19.66 10.48 -12.81
CA THR A 270 20.65 11.56 -12.79
C THR A 270 20.05 12.89 -13.26
N GLU A 271 19.15 12.87 -14.25
CA GLU A 271 18.46 14.07 -14.71
C GLU A 271 17.46 14.60 -13.67
N LEU A 272 16.75 13.72 -12.93
CA LEU A 272 15.95 14.17 -11.79
C LEU A 272 16.80 14.89 -10.74
N LEU A 273 17.96 14.34 -10.37
CA LEU A 273 18.87 14.93 -9.38
C LEU A 273 19.34 16.33 -9.76
N ARG A 274 19.57 16.61 -11.04
CA ARG A 274 20.03 17.93 -11.51
C ARG A 274 19.03 19.04 -11.19
N HIS A 275 17.74 18.70 -11.20
CA HIS A 275 16.62 19.62 -10.99
C HIS A 275 16.30 19.85 -9.51
N LEU A 276 16.88 19.09 -8.59
CA LEU A 276 16.66 19.33 -7.15
C LEU A 276 17.21 20.69 -6.71
N ALA A 277 16.47 21.32 -5.80
CA ALA A 277 16.97 22.42 -4.97
C ALA A 277 18.15 21.94 -4.11
N PRO A 278 19.06 22.85 -3.69
CA PRO A 278 20.06 22.52 -2.67
C PRO A 278 19.41 21.92 -1.41
N GLY A 279 20.01 20.88 -0.84
CA GLY A 279 19.51 20.14 0.32
C GLY A 279 18.35 19.16 0.03
N GLY A 280 17.87 19.10 -1.22
CA GLY A 280 16.73 18.29 -1.63
C GLY A 280 17.01 16.79 -1.65
N THR A 281 15.95 15.99 -1.62
CA THR A 281 16.01 14.53 -1.52
C THR A 281 15.46 13.85 -2.76
N MET A 282 16.18 12.88 -3.31
CA MET A 282 15.62 11.91 -4.25
C MET A 282 15.33 10.58 -3.56
N VAL A 283 14.07 10.15 -3.63
CA VAL A 283 13.58 8.87 -3.08
C VAL A 283 13.40 7.86 -4.21
N THR A 284 14.08 6.73 -4.11
CA THR A 284 13.95 5.61 -5.07
C THR A 284 13.07 4.52 -4.47
N TYR A 285 11.97 4.18 -5.16
CA TYR A 285 11.00 3.16 -4.72
C TYR A 285 10.86 1.98 -5.70
N GLY A 286 11.60 2.02 -6.82
CA GLY A 286 11.63 0.97 -7.82
C GLY A 286 12.75 1.22 -8.85
N GLY A 287 12.90 0.28 -9.80
CA GLY A 287 13.99 0.31 -10.76
C GLY A 287 13.61 -0.35 -12.08
N MET A 288 12.66 0.26 -12.81
CA MET A 288 12.10 -0.30 -14.05
C MET A 288 13.15 -0.52 -15.15
N ALA A 289 14.23 0.28 -15.19
CA ALA A 289 15.30 0.09 -16.17
C ALA A 289 16.30 -1.00 -15.76
N LYS A 290 16.23 -1.53 -14.52
CA LYS A 290 17.24 -2.42 -13.91
C LYS A 290 18.66 -1.83 -13.96
N GLN A 291 18.75 -0.51 -13.95
CA GLN A 291 20.01 0.24 -13.92
C GLN A 291 20.19 0.88 -12.55
N PRO A 292 21.42 0.91 -12.01
CA PRO A 292 21.69 1.58 -10.74
C PRO A 292 21.39 3.08 -10.84
N VAL A 293 21.14 3.70 -9.69
CA VAL A 293 21.10 5.16 -9.57
C VAL A 293 22.54 5.69 -9.59
N THR A 294 22.80 6.72 -10.40
CA THR A 294 24.11 7.38 -10.46
C THR A 294 23.97 8.83 -10.02
N ALA A 295 24.75 9.22 -9.01
CA ALA A 295 24.80 10.59 -8.48
C ALA A 295 26.14 11.24 -8.81
N SER A 296 26.10 12.48 -9.30
CA SER A 296 27.30 13.28 -9.51
C SER A 296 27.90 13.69 -8.16
N VAL A 297 29.22 13.55 -8.01
CA VAL A 297 29.96 14.03 -6.83
C VAL A 297 29.70 15.51 -6.58
N SER A 298 29.63 16.32 -7.65
CA SER A 298 29.34 17.75 -7.51
C SER A 298 27.94 18.05 -6.98
N LEU A 299 26.93 17.25 -7.33
CA LEU A 299 25.58 17.40 -6.80
C LEU A 299 25.51 16.99 -5.33
N LEU A 300 26.22 15.92 -4.96
CA LEU A 300 26.30 15.47 -3.57
C LEU A 300 27.01 16.50 -2.69
N ILE A 301 28.16 17.03 -3.11
CA ILE A 301 28.98 17.92 -2.27
C ILE A 301 28.44 19.36 -2.30
N PHE A 302 28.18 19.93 -3.47
CA PHE A 302 27.92 21.37 -3.60
C PHE A 302 26.43 21.73 -3.59
N LYS A 303 25.54 20.76 -3.87
CA LYS A 303 24.10 20.92 -3.66
C LYS A 303 23.59 20.18 -2.44
N ASP A 304 24.41 19.42 -1.72
CA ASP A 304 24.00 18.63 -0.55
C ASP A 304 22.73 17.78 -0.80
N VAL A 305 22.64 17.18 -2.00
CA VAL A 305 21.45 16.36 -2.34
C VAL A 305 21.51 15.02 -1.60
N LYS A 306 20.35 14.56 -1.15
CA LYS A 306 20.21 13.30 -0.41
C LYS A 306 19.61 12.24 -1.31
N LEU A 307 20.14 11.01 -1.25
CA LEU A 307 19.55 9.85 -1.94
C LEU A 307 19.03 8.87 -0.91
N ARG A 308 17.76 8.48 -1.03
CA ARG A 308 17.10 7.54 -0.12
C ARG A 308 16.37 6.44 -0.89
N GLY A 309 16.19 5.30 -0.24
CA GLY A 309 15.27 4.26 -0.68
C GLY A 309 13.96 4.33 0.11
N PHE A 310 12.86 3.92 -0.51
CA PHE A 310 11.60 3.68 0.20
C PHE A 310 11.07 2.28 -0.13
N TRP A 311 10.72 1.53 0.91
CA TRP A 311 10.13 0.21 0.79
C TRP A 311 8.88 0.11 1.66
N LEU A 312 7.70 0.07 1.02
CA LEU A 312 6.42 0.08 1.72
C LEU A 312 6.27 -1.10 2.69
N SER A 313 6.72 -2.31 2.32
CA SER A 313 6.64 -3.48 3.20
C SER A 313 7.43 -3.27 4.49
N GLN A 314 8.64 -2.70 4.41
CA GLN A 314 9.41 -2.37 5.61
C GLN A 314 8.74 -1.27 6.44
N TRP A 315 8.17 -0.25 5.78
CA TRP A 315 7.43 0.79 6.48
C TRP A 315 6.26 0.20 7.27
N LYS A 316 5.48 -0.71 6.67
CA LYS A 316 4.38 -1.40 7.37
C LYS A 316 4.90 -2.20 8.55
N ASN A 317 5.96 -2.99 8.39
CA ASN A 317 6.54 -3.76 9.49
C ASN A 317 6.96 -2.88 10.68
N ASN A 318 7.56 -1.72 10.41
CA ASN A 318 8.00 -0.79 11.46
C ASN A 318 6.87 0.00 12.11
N HIS A 319 5.63 -0.07 11.59
CA HIS A 319 4.48 0.70 12.07
C HIS A 319 3.23 -0.18 12.29
N SER A 320 3.39 -1.50 12.31
CA SER A 320 2.33 -2.42 12.71
C SER A 320 2.09 -2.26 14.21
N PRO A 321 0.83 -2.24 14.69
CA PRO A 321 0.54 -2.25 16.12
C PRO A 321 1.06 -3.58 16.70
N GLY A 322 2.19 -3.56 17.41
CA GLY A 322 2.85 -4.79 17.86
C GLY A 322 4.29 -4.66 18.39
N GLU A 323 4.86 -3.46 18.45
CA GLU A 323 6.04 -3.14 19.29
C GLU A 323 5.69 -2.03 20.29
#